data_AF-A0A943JMM5-F1
#
_entry.id   AF-A0A943JMM5-F1
#
_cell.length_a   1.000
_cell.length_b   1.000
_cell.length_c   1.000
_cell.angle_alpha   90.00
_cell.angle_beta   90.00
_cell.angle_gamma   90.00
#
_symmetry.space_group_name_H-M   'P 1'
#
loop_
_entity.id
_entity.type
_entity.pdbx_description
1 polymer ?
#
loop_
_entity_poly.entity_id
_entity_poly.type
_entity_poly.pdbx_seq_one_letter_code
_entity_poly.pdbx_strand_id
1 'polypeptide(L)'
;MINNKYEDLISEFKSITKQRWLKSVNNGTNGVGLTFEKLISKEPDSMFFPDYYGTEIKCTTRFSGYPITLFTIAFDGETFYEMNRLLEKYGKQDTIYKDKKILISNLAVNKKILVNNKYYFEIKLDYCNKKLFLAIYDINKNFIEKSSYVDFSSLKTRLELKLSRLALVYASKKRIENDYYYRYYKMIIYELKSFETFLELLNKNIIKVEIVGRVSRSGSEKGRQKNKNLVFKLPKENITYLFNEILILDLNKK
;
A
#
# COMPACT_ATOMS: atom_id res chain seq x y z
N MET A 1 22.38 12.65 21.06
CA MET A 1 21.00 12.89 21.55
C MET A 1 20.07 12.07 20.68
N ILE A 2 19.29 11.15 21.26
CA ILE A 2 18.28 10.40 20.51
C ILE A 2 17.21 11.40 20.06
N ASN A 3 16.82 11.28 18.80
CA ASN A 3 15.94 12.18 18.08
C ASN A 3 14.56 12.29 18.79
N ASN A 4 14.27 13.46 19.38
CA ASN A 4 13.04 13.77 20.14
C ASN A 4 11.74 13.37 19.39
N LYS A 5 11.74 13.45 18.06
CA LYS A 5 10.55 13.19 17.20
C LYS A 5 9.91 11.79 17.27
N TYR A 6 10.55 10.79 17.88
CA TYR A 6 9.99 9.43 17.98
C TYR A 6 9.66 9.02 19.42
N GLU A 7 9.96 9.85 20.41
CA GLU A 7 9.87 9.48 21.83
C GLU A 7 8.45 9.05 22.22
N ASP A 8 7.43 9.80 21.79
CA ASP A 8 6.03 9.48 22.06
C ASP A 8 5.62 8.13 21.48
N LEU A 9 5.93 7.87 20.20
CA LEU A 9 5.62 6.60 19.55
C LEU A 9 6.36 5.43 20.20
N ILE A 10 7.60 5.65 20.63
CA ILE A 10 8.40 4.64 21.34
C ILE A 10 7.81 4.35 22.71
N SER A 11 7.35 5.37 23.44
CA SER A 11 6.71 5.25 24.75
C SER A 11 5.40 4.45 24.63
N GLU A 12 4.55 4.83 23.67
CA GLU A 12 3.30 4.12 23.36
C GLU A 12 3.55 2.66 22.97
N PHE A 13 4.49 2.41 22.07
CA PHE A 13 4.83 1.05 21.65
C PHE A 13 5.30 0.18 22.84
N LYS A 14 6.10 0.73 23.75
CA LYS A 14 6.54 0.04 24.98
C LYS A 14 5.36 -0.24 25.91
N SER A 15 4.42 0.71 26.06
CA SER A 15 3.20 0.55 26.86
C SER A 15 2.33 -0.58 26.30
N ILE A 16 2.05 -0.56 24.99
CA ILE A 16 1.28 -1.59 24.28
C ILE A 16 1.92 -2.97 24.45
N THR A 17 3.24 -3.06 24.30
CA THR A 17 3.96 -4.34 24.39
C THR A 17 3.81 -5.00 25.78
N LYS A 18 3.76 -4.21 26.86
CA LYS A 18 3.55 -4.72 28.23
C LYS A 18 2.22 -5.43 28.42
N GLN A 19 1.19 -5.08 27.64
CA GLN A 19 -0.16 -5.67 27.72
C GLN A 19 -0.22 -7.08 27.10
N ARG A 20 0.84 -7.52 26.40
CA ARG A 20 0.96 -8.82 25.75
C ARG A 20 -0.14 -9.10 24.73
N TRP A 21 -1.16 -9.89 25.07
CA TRP A 21 -2.15 -10.39 24.11
C TRP A 21 -3.40 -9.51 24.12
N LEU A 22 -3.54 -8.70 23.09
CA LEU A 22 -4.62 -7.73 22.93
C LEU A 22 -5.66 -8.28 21.97
N LYS A 23 -6.95 -8.22 22.36
CA LYS A 23 -8.05 -8.65 21.51
C LYS A 23 -8.10 -7.79 20.25
N SER A 24 -8.25 -8.41 19.10
CA SER A 24 -8.39 -7.68 17.85
C SER A 24 -9.73 -6.98 17.75
N VAL A 25 -9.74 -5.83 17.08
CA VAL A 25 -10.97 -5.12 16.72
C VAL A 25 -11.82 -5.86 15.68
N ASN A 26 -11.23 -6.75 14.88
CA ASN A 26 -11.96 -7.62 13.96
C ASN A 26 -11.14 -8.85 13.55
N ASN A 27 -11.80 -9.83 12.93
CA ASN A 27 -11.16 -11.05 12.46
C ASN A 27 -10.64 -10.97 11.01
N GLY A 28 -10.53 -9.76 10.44
CA GLY A 28 -10.02 -9.50 9.10
C GLY A 28 -8.50 -9.48 9.01
N THR A 29 -7.97 -9.49 7.78
CA THR A 29 -6.52 -9.41 7.52
C THR A 29 -5.92 -8.05 7.93
N ASN A 30 -6.73 -7.00 7.95
CA ASN A 30 -6.36 -5.67 8.42
C ASN A 30 -6.47 -5.51 9.95
N GLY A 31 -6.95 -6.53 10.68
CA GLY A 31 -7.16 -6.47 12.12
C GLY A 31 -5.90 -6.11 12.90
N VAL A 32 -4.72 -6.57 12.47
CA VAL A 32 -3.44 -6.26 13.13
C VAL A 32 -3.10 -4.76 13.10
N GLY A 33 -3.42 -4.07 12.01
CA GLY A 33 -3.20 -2.63 11.86
C GLY A 33 -4.24 -1.84 12.63
N LEU A 34 -5.52 -2.12 12.40
CA LEU A 34 -6.63 -1.41 13.04
C LEU A 34 -6.60 -1.55 14.58
N THR A 35 -6.15 -2.70 15.09
CA THR A 35 -5.99 -2.88 16.54
C THR A 35 -4.86 -2.00 17.07
N PHE A 36 -3.76 -1.84 16.35
CA PHE A 36 -2.65 -0.97 16.77
C PHE A 36 -3.04 0.51 16.69
N GLU A 37 -3.70 0.94 15.61
CA GLU A 37 -4.21 2.30 15.44
C GLU A 37 -5.14 2.69 16.59
N LYS A 38 -6.06 1.79 16.97
CA LYS A 38 -6.94 2.00 18.14
C LYS A 38 -6.16 2.17 19.45
N LEU A 39 -5.05 1.44 19.63
CA LEU A 39 -4.28 1.48 20.87
C LEU A 39 -3.46 2.76 21.03
N ILE A 40 -3.09 3.41 19.93
CA ILE A 40 -2.41 4.72 19.95
C ILE A 40 -3.40 5.89 19.81
N SER A 41 -4.70 5.63 20.04
CA SER A 41 -5.80 6.60 19.93
C SER A 41 -5.88 7.31 18.58
N LYS A 42 -5.51 6.61 17.50
CA LYS A 42 -5.70 7.10 16.14
C LYS A 42 -7.07 6.66 15.64
N GLU A 43 -7.95 7.64 15.41
CA GLU A 43 -9.23 7.39 14.74
C GLU A 43 -9.01 6.96 13.28
N PRO A 44 -9.74 5.96 12.77
CA PRO A 44 -9.62 5.55 11.37
C PRO A 44 -10.00 6.68 10.41
N ASP A 45 -9.07 7.11 9.56
CA ASP A 45 -9.31 8.08 8.49
C ASP A 45 -8.88 7.54 7.11
N SER A 46 -9.31 8.23 6.04
CA SER A 46 -8.89 7.96 4.66
C SER A 46 -7.93 9.02 4.12
N MET A 47 -7.33 9.83 4.99
CA MET A 47 -6.39 10.86 4.63
C MET A 47 -5.06 10.23 4.19
N PHE A 48 -4.29 11.01 3.44
CA PHE A 48 -2.99 10.57 2.95
C PHE A 48 -1.83 11.02 3.81
N PHE A 49 -2.13 11.72 4.90
CA PHE A 49 -1.15 12.12 5.90
C PHE A 49 -0.62 10.90 6.67
N PRO A 50 0.53 11.04 7.32
CA PRO A 50 1.08 10.02 8.21
C PRO A 50 0.19 9.77 9.43
N ASP A 51 0.29 8.55 9.96
CA ASP A 51 -0.60 8.04 11.00
C ASP A 51 -0.35 8.64 12.39
N TYR A 52 0.90 9.02 12.70
CA TYR A 52 1.29 9.48 14.04
C TYR A 52 2.39 10.55 13.97
N TYR A 53 2.04 11.82 14.18
CA TYR A 53 2.95 12.98 14.19
C TYR A 53 4.01 12.96 13.08
N GLY A 54 3.57 12.73 11.84
CA GLY A 54 4.45 12.67 10.67
C GLY A 54 5.12 11.31 10.42
N THR A 55 4.73 10.26 11.14
CA THR A 55 5.21 8.87 10.94
C THR A 55 4.08 7.97 10.48
N GLU A 56 4.24 7.31 9.34
CA GLU A 56 3.33 6.27 8.87
C GLU A 56 3.53 5.00 9.69
N ILE A 57 2.45 4.31 10.04
CA ILE A 57 2.48 3.06 10.79
C ILE A 57 2.02 1.93 9.88
N LYS A 58 2.86 0.90 9.75
CA LYS A 58 2.51 -0.34 9.06
C LYS A 58 2.65 -1.49 10.03
N CYS A 59 1.58 -2.27 10.20
CA CYS A 59 1.61 -3.46 11.02
C CYS A 59 1.70 -4.73 10.17
N THR A 60 2.47 -5.71 10.62
CA THR A 60 2.60 -7.02 9.99
C THR A 60 2.66 -8.12 11.05
N THR A 61 2.20 -9.32 10.70
CA THR A 61 2.34 -10.47 11.59
C THR A 61 3.67 -11.19 11.35
N ARG A 62 4.20 -11.85 12.39
CA ARG A 62 5.50 -12.54 12.40
C ARG A 62 5.80 -13.38 11.16
N PHE A 63 4.81 -14.10 10.65
CA PHE A 63 4.95 -15.03 9.52
C PHE A 63 4.31 -14.52 8.23
N SER A 64 3.87 -13.26 8.19
CA SER A 64 3.31 -12.69 6.96
C SER A 64 4.41 -12.50 5.93
N GLY A 65 4.28 -13.11 4.75
CA GLY A 65 5.11 -12.81 3.58
C GLY A 65 4.56 -11.67 2.72
N TYR A 66 3.46 -11.02 3.13
CA TYR A 66 2.84 -9.99 2.31
C TYR A 66 3.72 -8.73 2.22
N PRO A 67 3.79 -8.10 1.04
CA PRO A 67 4.54 -6.86 0.86
C PRO A 67 3.86 -5.72 1.62
N ILE A 68 4.64 -4.70 1.96
CA ILE A 68 4.14 -3.46 2.54
C ILE A 68 3.49 -2.65 1.42
N THR A 69 2.23 -2.28 1.59
CA THR A 69 1.61 -1.27 0.73
C THR A 69 2.18 0.09 1.11
N LEU A 70 2.87 0.73 0.17
CA LEU A 70 3.46 2.05 0.34
C LEU A 70 2.34 3.10 0.32
N PHE A 71 1.70 3.26 -0.83
CA PHE A 71 0.57 4.17 -1.00
C PHE A 71 -0.28 3.76 -2.21
N THR A 72 -1.45 4.39 -2.32
CA THR A 72 -2.27 4.39 -3.52
C THR A 72 -2.30 5.78 -4.12
N ILE A 73 -2.41 5.88 -5.45
CA ILE A 73 -2.55 7.16 -6.15
C ILE A 73 -3.50 7.02 -7.33
N ALA A 74 -4.35 8.03 -7.52
CA ALA A 74 -5.16 8.17 -8.72
C ALA A 74 -4.29 8.53 -9.93
N PHE A 75 -4.82 8.31 -11.13
CA PHE A 75 -4.23 8.89 -12.33
C PHE A 75 -4.46 10.40 -12.32
N ASP A 76 -3.45 11.17 -12.69
CA ASP A 76 -3.60 12.60 -12.95
C ASP A 76 -4.43 12.77 -14.23
N GLY A 77 -4.06 12.03 -15.29
CA GLY A 77 -4.84 11.79 -16.50
C GLY A 77 -5.33 13.04 -17.25
N GLU A 78 -6.02 12.83 -18.38
CA GLU A 78 -6.73 13.91 -19.09
C GLU A 78 -8.16 14.11 -18.54
N THR A 79 -8.66 13.15 -17.76
CA THR A 79 -10.02 13.14 -17.23
C THR A 79 -10.05 12.88 -15.73
N PHE A 80 -10.95 13.57 -15.00
CA PHE A 80 -11.07 13.44 -13.54
C PHE A 80 -11.42 12.03 -13.03
N TYR A 81 -12.00 11.17 -13.89
CA TYR A 81 -12.48 9.83 -13.51
C TYR A 81 -11.77 8.71 -14.28
N GLU A 82 -10.47 8.87 -14.51
CA GLU A 82 -9.69 8.02 -15.41
C GLU A 82 -9.76 6.53 -15.06
N MET A 83 -9.76 6.18 -13.77
CA MET A 83 -9.90 4.78 -13.35
C MET A 83 -11.30 4.20 -13.64
N ASN A 84 -12.36 5.01 -13.62
CA ASN A 84 -13.69 4.57 -14.05
C ASN A 84 -13.69 4.29 -15.56
N ARG A 85 -13.05 5.16 -16.36
CA ARG A 85 -12.88 4.95 -17.81
C ARG A 85 -12.14 3.65 -18.11
N LEU A 86 -11.02 3.41 -17.42
CA LEU A 86 -10.26 2.17 -17.54
C LEU A 86 -11.07 0.94 -17.14
N LEU A 87 -11.82 1.03 -16.03
CA LEU A 87 -12.68 -0.04 -15.55
C LEU A 87 -13.78 -0.38 -16.57
N GLU A 88 -14.42 0.63 -17.15
CA GLU A 88 -15.48 0.43 -18.13
C GLU A 88 -14.96 -0.18 -19.44
N LYS A 89 -13.82 0.31 -19.95
CA LYS A 89 -13.23 -0.18 -21.21
C LYS A 89 -12.56 -1.55 -21.07
N TYR A 90 -11.81 -1.77 -19.99
CA TYR A 90 -10.88 -2.90 -19.87
C TYR A 90 -11.17 -3.84 -18.70
N GLY A 91 -12.12 -3.49 -17.82
CA GLY A 91 -12.56 -4.35 -16.73
C GLY A 91 -13.34 -5.56 -17.22
N LYS A 92 -13.41 -6.59 -16.36
CA LYS A 92 -14.28 -7.75 -16.53
C LYS A 92 -15.44 -7.67 -15.55
N GLN A 93 -16.55 -8.33 -15.89
CA GLN A 93 -17.70 -8.43 -14.98
C GLN A 93 -17.31 -9.12 -13.68
N ASP A 94 -17.83 -8.61 -12.56
CA ASP A 94 -17.66 -9.24 -11.27
C ASP A 94 -18.51 -10.51 -11.17
N THR A 95 -17.97 -11.56 -10.54
CA THR A 95 -18.66 -12.86 -10.45
C THR A 95 -19.81 -12.86 -9.44
N ILE A 96 -19.79 -11.95 -8.45
CA ILE A 96 -20.81 -11.86 -7.39
C ILE A 96 -21.78 -10.73 -7.73
N TYR A 97 -21.27 -9.53 -8.04
CA TYR A 97 -22.06 -8.35 -8.39
C TYR A 97 -22.06 -8.15 -9.90
N LYS A 98 -22.93 -8.89 -10.60
CA LYS A 98 -22.95 -8.94 -12.07
C LYS A 98 -23.13 -7.56 -12.74
N ASP A 99 -23.68 -6.57 -12.06
CA ASP A 99 -23.80 -5.19 -12.54
C ASP A 99 -22.50 -4.36 -12.40
N LYS A 100 -21.45 -4.93 -11.82
CA LYS A 100 -20.18 -4.27 -11.56
C LYS A 100 -19.05 -4.86 -12.40
N LYS A 101 -18.03 -4.05 -12.62
CA LYS A 101 -16.76 -4.46 -13.24
C LYS A 101 -15.62 -4.41 -12.24
N ILE A 102 -14.63 -5.27 -12.48
CA ILE A 102 -13.36 -5.29 -11.78
C ILE A 102 -12.19 -5.21 -12.76
N LEU A 103 -11.15 -4.50 -12.36
CA LEU A 103 -9.88 -4.38 -13.08
C LEU A 103 -8.78 -4.50 -12.05
N ILE A 104 -8.26 -5.71 -11.90
CA ILE A 104 -7.23 -6.03 -10.90
C ILE A 104 -6.10 -6.75 -11.62
N SER A 105 -4.91 -6.16 -11.64
CA SER A 105 -3.71 -6.79 -12.19
C SER A 105 -2.45 -6.25 -11.57
N ASN A 106 -1.47 -7.12 -11.34
CA ASN A 106 -0.09 -6.70 -11.12
C ASN A 106 0.47 -6.20 -12.44
N LEU A 107 1.13 -5.05 -12.41
CA LEU A 107 1.73 -4.40 -13.55
C LEU A 107 3.25 -4.38 -13.38
N ALA A 108 3.96 -4.19 -14.49
CA ALA A 108 5.42 -4.15 -14.49
C ALA A 108 5.92 -3.05 -15.42
N VAL A 109 7.03 -2.43 -15.01
CA VAL A 109 7.74 -1.45 -15.83
C VAL A 109 8.41 -2.15 -17.00
N ASN A 110 8.19 -1.63 -18.20
CA ASN A 110 8.74 -2.12 -19.46
C ASN A 110 8.39 -3.59 -19.79
N LYS A 111 7.28 -4.10 -19.23
CA LYS A 111 6.79 -5.46 -19.48
C LYS A 111 5.29 -5.43 -19.72
N LYS A 112 4.88 -5.99 -20.86
CA LYS A 112 3.47 -6.21 -21.21
C LYS A 112 2.89 -7.35 -20.38
N ILE A 113 1.91 -7.04 -19.54
CA ILE A 113 1.19 -8.00 -18.70
C ILE A 113 -0.19 -8.26 -19.29
N LEU A 114 -0.54 -9.53 -19.50
CA LEU A 114 -1.87 -9.92 -19.95
C LEU A 114 -2.91 -9.66 -18.85
N VAL A 115 -3.92 -8.86 -19.16
CA VAL A 115 -5.01 -8.47 -18.26
C VAL A 115 -6.34 -8.94 -18.85
N ASN A 116 -7.13 -9.62 -18.01
CA ASN A 116 -8.46 -10.14 -18.36
C ASN A 116 -8.51 -10.97 -19.66
N ASN A 117 -7.40 -11.62 -20.04
CA ASN A 117 -7.23 -12.43 -21.26
C ASN A 117 -7.59 -11.69 -22.56
N LYS A 118 -7.51 -10.36 -22.58
CA LYS A 118 -7.92 -9.53 -23.72
C LYS A 118 -6.93 -8.43 -24.10
N TYR A 119 -6.26 -7.86 -23.11
CA TYR A 119 -5.39 -6.70 -23.30
C TYR A 119 -4.04 -6.93 -22.66
N TYR A 120 -3.01 -6.28 -23.16
CA TYR A 120 -1.75 -6.16 -22.44
C TYR A 120 -1.59 -4.77 -21.86
N PHE A 121 -1.20 -4.69 -20.59
CA PHE A 121 -0.93 -3.46 -19.88
C PHE A 121 0.56 -3.36 -19.58
N GLU A 122 1.15 -2.18 -19.73
CA GLU A 122 2.57 -1.94 -19.51
C GLU A 122 2.77 -0.60 -18.79
N ILE A 123 3.59 -0.57 -17.73
CA ILE A 123 4.01 0.68 -17.12
C ILE A 123 5.23 1.21 -17.88
N LYS A 124 5.19 2.49 -18.27
CA LYS A 124 6.31 3.20 -18.88
C LYS A 124 6.69 4.39 -18.01
N LEU A 125 7.98 4.52 -17.72
CA LEU A 125 8.54 5.70 -17.08
C LEU A 125 9.12 6.60 -18.17
N ASP A 126 8.59 7.80 -18.31
CA ASP A 126 9.06 8.83 -19.22
C ASP A 126 9.78 9.90 -18.41
N TYR A 127 11.12 9.85 -18.41
CA TYR A 127 11.95 10.78 -17.66
C TYR A 127 12.01 12.17 -18.29
N CYS A 128 11.82 12.27 -19.61
CA CYS A 128 11.81 13.54 -20.33
C CYS A 128 10.58 14.36 -19.94
N ASN A 129 9.40 13.73 -20.01
CA ASN A 129 8.13 14.36 -19.64
C ASN A 129 7.78 14.22 -18.15
N LYS A 130 8.62 13.51 -17.38
CA LYS A 130 8.46 13.25 -15.93
C LYS A 130 7.11 12.61 -15.59
N LYS A 131 6.75 11.54 -16.30
CA LYS A 131 5.45 10.84 -16.18
C LYS A 131 5.62 9.33 -16.06
N LEU A 132 4.75 8.70 -15.28
CA LEU A 132 4.49 7.26 -15.30
C LEU A 132 3.21 7.03 -16.10
N PHE A 133 3.33 6.36 -17.24
CA PHE A 133 2.21 6.03 -18.13
C PHE A 133 1.75 4.58 -17.94
N LEU A 134 0.45 4.36 -18.12
CA LEU A 134 -0.11 3.05 -18.41
C LEU A 134 -0.36 2.95 -19.91
N ALA A 135 0.48 2.18 -20.61
CA ALA A 135 0.29 1.87 -22.02
C ALA A 135 -0.55 0.60 -22.16
N ILE A 136 -1.52 0.63 -23.08
CA ILE A 136 -2.48 -0.46 -23.31
C ILE A 136 -2.35 -0.94 -24.75
N TYR A 137 -2.41 -2.26 -24.91
CA TYR A 137 -2.29 -2.95 -26.18
C TYR A 137 -3.40 -4.00 -26.32
N ASP A 138 -3.77 -4.32 -27.55
CA ASP A 138 -4.69 -5.43 -27.83
C ASP A 138 -4.04 -6.80 -27.58
N ILE A 139 -4.80 -7.89 -27.79
CA ILE A 139 -4.30 -9.26 -27.61
C ILE A 139 -3.15 -9.63 -28.56
N ASN A 140 -3.04 -8.93 -29.70
CA ASN A 140 -1.98 -9.08 -30.69
C ASN A 140 -0.78 -8.17 -30.42
N LYS A 141 -0.79 -7.43 -29.28
CA LYS A 141 0.22 -6.46 -28.85
C LYS A 141 0.31 -5.20 -29.72
N ASN A 142 -0.71 -4.90 -30.52
CA ASN A 142 -0.83 -3.60 -31.20
C ASN A 142 -1.17 -2.51 -30.18
N PHE A 143 -0.56 -1.34 -30.32
CA PHE A 143 -0.78 -0.22 -29.42
C PHE A 143 -2.21 0.33 -29.53
N ILE A 144 -2.86 0.57 -28.40
CA ILE A 144 -4.21 1.15 -28.31
C ILE A 144 -4.12 2.60 -27.80
N GLU A 145 -3.65 2.80 -26.56
CA GLU A 145 -3.60 4.13 -25.94
C GLU A 145 -2.56 4.21 -24.82
N LYS A 146 -2.22 5.45 -24.43
CA LYS A 146 -1.36 5.78 -23.27
C LYS A 146 -1.83 7.03 -22.52
N SER A 147 -3.13 7.33 -22.54
CA SER A 147 -3.70 8.55 -21.96
C SER A 147 -3.73 8.56 -20.42
N SER A 148 -3.68 7.39 -19.77
CA SER A 148 -3.64 7.30 -18.31
C SER A 148 -2.21 7.47 -17.81
N TYR A 149 -1.96 8.52 -17.03
CA TYR A 149 -0.64 8.79 -16.46
C TYR A 149 -0.71 9.34 -15.03
N VAL A 150 0.43 9.31 -14.36
CA VAL A 150 0.71 10.02 -13.12
C VAL A 150 1.99 10.82 -13.30
N ASP A 151 1.96 12.10 -12.96
CA ASP A 151 3.13 12.96 -12.95
C ASP A 151 4.10 12.54 -11.84
N PHE A 152 5.40 12.65 -12.11
CA PHE A 152 6.43 12.37 -11.11
C PHE A 152 6.32 13.31 -9.91
N SER A 153 5.86 14.55 -10.10
CA SER A 153 5.57 15.48 -9.00
C SER A 153 4.46 14.96 -8.08
N SER A 154 3.38 14.42 -8.65
CA SER A 154 2.28 13.77 -7.90
C SER A 154 2.78 12.54 -7.14
N LEU A 155 3.57 11.68 -7.79
CA LEU A 155 4.20 10.52 -7.13
C LEU A 155 5.13 10.93 -5.99
N LYS A 156 5.99 11.93 -6.23
CA LYS A 156 6.95 12.45 -5.26
C LYS A 156 6.23 13.01 -4.04
N THR A 157 5.27 13.91 -4.27
CA THR A 157 4.44 14.50 -3.21
C THR A 157 3.76 13.42 -2.38
N ARG A 158 3.15 12.43 -3.04
CA ARG A 158 2.46 11.33 -2.35
C ARG A 158 3.41 10.48 -1.52
N LEU A 159 4.59 10.15 -2.06
CA LEU A 159 5.61 9.36 -1.39
C LEU A 159 6.16 10.11 -0.17
N GLU A 160 6.58 11.36 -0.33
CA GLU A 160 7.27 12.13 0.72
C GLU A 160 6.32 12.56 1.83
N LEU A 161 5.09 12.98 1.50
CA LEU A 161 4.09 13.35 2.52
C LEU A 161 3.71 12.15 3.38
N LYS A 162 3.52 10.98 2.77
CA LYS A 162 3.05 9.80 3.51
C LYS A 162 4.17 9.02 4.17
N LEU A 163 5.31 8.85 3.49
CA LEU A 163 6.34 7.88 3.85
C LEU A 163 7.70 8.50 4.15
N SER A 164 7.80 9.81 4.37
CA SER A 164 9.03 10.42 4.87
C SER A 164 9.57 9.70 6.12
N ARG A 165 8.67 9.22 6.99
CA ARG A 165 8.98 8.38 8.16
C ARG A 165 8.03 7.20 8.21
N LEU A 166 8.56 6.01 8.48
CA LEU A 166 7.78 4.76 8.55
C LEU A 166 8.15 3.97 9.81
N ALA A 167 7.16 3.64 10.62
CA ALA A 167 7.26 2.65 11.69
C ALA A 167 6.64 1.33 11.24
N LEU A 168 7.48 0.30 11.10
CA LEU A 168 7.05 -1.06 10.79
C LEU A 168 6.95 -1.88 12.09
N VAL A 169 5.72 -2.18 12.48
CA VAL A 169 5.39 -2.88 13.73
C VAL A 169 5.06 -4.35 13.44
N TYR A 170 5.68 -5.24 14.22
CA TYR A 170 5.52 -6.69 14.13
C TYR A 170 4.71 -7.21 15.30
N ALA A 171 3.74 -8.07 15.00
CA ALA A 171 2.91 -8.75 15.98
C ALA A 171 2.93 -10.27 15.83
N SER A 172 2.89 -10.98 16.95
CA SER A 172 2.46 -12.39 16.96
C SER A 172 0.93 -12.42 16.89
N LYS A 173 0.39 -13.42 16.21
CA LYS A 173 -1.06 -13.63 16.08
C LYS A 173 -1.42 -14.97 16.71
N LYS A 174 -2.48 -15.00 17.51
CA LYS A 174 -3.13 -16.24 17.94
C LYS A 174 -4.64 -16.10 17.80
N ARG A 175 -5.34 -17.24 17.85
CA ARG A 175 -6.80 -17.30 17.93
C ARG A 175 -7.16 -17.93 19.27
N ILE A 176 -8.08 -17.29 20.00
CA ILE A 176 -8.73 -17.88 21.18
C ILE A 176 -10.21 -17.94 20.81
N GLU A 177 -10.78 -19.15 20.82
CA GLU A 177 -12.14 -19.41 20.34
C GLU A 177 -12.36 -18.84 18.92
N ASN A 178 -13.17 -17.79 18.79
CA ASN A 178 -13.51 -17.16 17.52
C ASN A 178 -12.77 -15.84 17.25
N ASP A 179 -11.97 -15.34 18.20
CA ASP A 179 -11.36 -14.04 18.11
C ASP A 179 -9.84 -14.09 17.93
N TYR A 180 -9.33 -13.19 17.09
CA TYR A 180 -7.88 -12.98 16.98
C TYR A 180 -7.36 -12.11 18.10
N TYR A 181 -6.15 -12.44 18.55
CA TYR A 181 -5.38 -11.66 19.50
C TYR A 181 -4.00 -11.38 18.92
N TYR A 182 -3.49 -10.18 19.20
CA TYR A 182 -2.18 -9.73 18.75
C TYR A 182 -1.28 -9.43 19.93
N ARG A 183 -0.01 -9.81 19.79
CA ARG A 183 1.06 -9.39 20.69
C ARG A 183 2.12 -8.66 19.89
N TYR A 184 2.12 -7.34 19.97
CA TYR A 184 3.12 -6.48 19.36
C TYR A 184 4.45 -6.66 20.11
N TYR A 185 5.54 -6.88 19.39
CA TYR A 185 6.82 -7.24 20.01
C TYR A 185 8.04 -6.60 19.37
N LYS A 186 7.96 -6.13 18.12
CA LYS A 186 9.06 -5.44 17.46
C LYS A 186 8.55 -4.24 16.69
N MET A 187 9.25 -3.12 16.77
CA MET A 187 9.05 -1.94 15.93
C MET A 187 10.37 -1.55 15.31
N ILE A 188 10.36 -1.22 14.03
CA ILE A 188 11.53 -0.66 13.33
C ILE A 188 11.13 0.68 12.72
N ILE A 189 11.92 1.70 12.97
CA ILE A 189 11.73 3.05 12.42
C ILE A 189 12.67 3.24 11.23
N TYR A 190 12.09 3.76 10.17
CA TYR A 190 12.70 3.98 8.88
C TYR A 190 12.50 5.43 8.42
N GLU A 191 13.48 5.97 7.70
CA GLU A 191 13.38 7.25 6.99
C GLU A 191 13.59 7.05 5.49
N LEU A 192 12.80 7.73 4.68
CA LEU A 192 12.86 7.62 3.22
C LEU A 192 14.23 8.08 2.71
N LYS A 193 14.85 7.33 1.79
CA LYS A 193 16.11 7.75 1.17
C LYS A 193 15.90 8.94 0.22
N SER A 194 15.18 8.70 -0.89
CA SER A 194 14.85 9.73 -1.86
C SER A 194 13.78 9.27 -2.84
N PHE A 195 13.19 10.22 -3.57
CA PHE A 195 12.29 9.92 -4.68
C PHE A 195 13.02 9.26 -5.87
N GLU A 196 14.30 9.58 -6.09
CA GLU A 196 15.13 8.98 -7.14
C GLU A 196 15.35 7.48 -6.86
N THR A 197 15.60 7.13 -5.59
CA THR A 197 15.68 5.72 -5.16
C THR A 197 14.36 5.00 -5.44
N PHE A 198 13.23 5.65 -5.17
CA PHE A 198 11.90 5.09 -5.49
C PHE A 198 11.73 4.82 -6.99
N LEU A 199 12.11 5.77 -7.87
CA LEU A 199 12.04 5.58 -9.32
C LEU A 199 12.99 4.46 -9.80
N GLU A 200 14.18 4.34 -9.24
CA GLU A 200 15.12 3.26 -9.56
C GLU A 200 14.53 1.89 -9.21
N LEU A 201 13.95 1.75 -8.01
CA LEU A 201 13.32 0.50 -7.57
C LEU A 201 12.06 0.17 -8.36
N LEU A 202 11.32 1.17 -8.83
CA LEU A 202 10.22 0.98 -9.80
C LEU A 202 10.75 0.44 -11.13
N ASN A 203 11.77 1.07 -11.71
CA ASN A 203 12.35 0.64 -12.98
C ASN A 203 12.89 -0.80 -12.91
N LYS A 204 13.49 -1.17 -11.77
CA LYS A 204 13.95 -2.55 -11.47
C LYS A 204 12.81 -3.52 -11.14
N ASN A 205 11.55 -3.08 -11.15
CA ASN A 205 10.37 -3.87 -10.74
C ASN A 205 10.50 -4.46 -9.31
N ILE A 206 11.28 -3.84 -8.44
CA ILE A 206 11.40 -4.20 -7.02
C ILE A 206 10.16 -3.69 -6.27
N ILE A 207 9.81 -2.43 -6.51
CA ILE A 207 8.49 -1.91 -6.14
C ILE A 207 7.47 -2.48 -7.12
N LYS A 208 6.46 -3.16 -6.57
CA LYS A 208 5.36 -3.75 -7.32
C LYS A 208 4.25 -2.73 -7.49
N VAL A 209 3.71 -2.67 -8.70
CA VAL A 209 2.57 -1.81 -9.04
C VAL A 209 1.38 -2.70 -9.33
N GLU A 210 0.22 -2.35 -8.79
CA GLU A 210 -1.04 -3.03 -9.08
C GLU A 210 -2.09 -2.00 -9.47
N ILE A 211 -2.85 -2.25 -10.54
CA ILE A 211 -4.07 -1.49 -10.82
C ILE A 211 -5.24 -2.19 -10.13
N VAL A 212 -6.06 -1.45 -9.38
CA VAL A 212 -7.12 -2.02 -8.55
C VAL A 212 -8.41 -1.20 -8.64
N GLY A 213 -9.35 -1.67 -9.46
CA GLY A 213 -10.77 -1.35 -9.43
C GLY A 213 -11.54 -2.57 -8.95
N ARG A 214 -12.17 -2.49 -7.78
CA ARG A 214 -12.79 -3.65 -7.12
C ARG A 214 -14.16 -3.30 -6.53
N VAL A 215 -14.91 -4.33 -6.16
CA VAL A 215 -16.17 -4.20 -5.42
C VAL A 215 -15.95 -4.57 -3.95
N SER A 216 -16.55 -3.80 -3.03
CA SER A 216 -16.53 -4.13 -1.61
C SER A 216 -17.31 -5.42 -1.32
N ARG A 217 -16.75 -6.32 -0.52
CA ARG A 217 -17.34 -7.64 -0.24
C ARG A 217 -18.10 -7.71 1.09
N SER A 218 -17.89 -6.75 1.98
CA SER A 218 -18.37 -6.81 3.36
C SER A 218 -18.54 -5.41 3.95
N GLY A 219 -19.15 -5.35 5.15
CA GLY A 219 -19.43 -4.11 5.87
C GLY A 219 -20.63 -3.34 5.29
N SER A 220 -20.87 -2.14 5.81
CA SER A 220 -21.91 -1.20 5.34
C SER A 220 -21.77 -0.84 3.86
N GLU A 221 -20.57 -0.99 3.31
CA GLU A 221 -20.19 -0.63 1.95
C GLU A 221 -20.31 -1.79 0.96
N LYS A 222 -20.83 -2.95 1.39
CA LYS A 222 -20.93 -4.17 0.57
C LYS A 222 -21.65 -3.88 -0.76
N GLY A 223 -21.07 -4.33 -1.88
CA GLY A 223 -21.58 -4.07 -3.24
C GLY A 223 -21.16 -2.73 -3.86
N ARG A 224 -20.58 -1.80 -3.09
CA ARG A 224 -20.09 -0.53 -3.62
C ARG A 224 -18.83 -0.71 -4.47
N GLN A 225 -18.79 -0.03 -5.61
CA GLN A 225 -17.59 0.11 -6.42
C GLN A 225 -16.52 0.91 -5.65
N LYS A 226 -15.32 0.35 -5.52
CA LYS A 226 -14.18 0.97 -4.83
C LYS A 226 -12.93 0.90 -5.70
N ASN A 227 -12.53 2.05 -6.22
CA ASN A 227 -11.36 2.19 -7.05
C ASN A 227 -10.18 2.67 -6.21
N LYS A 228 -9.20 1.78 -6.02
CA LYS A 228 -7.93 2.10 -5.38
C LYS A 228 -6.92 2.70 -6.36
N ASN A 229 -7.20 2.64 -7.66
CA ASN A 229 -6.32 3.13 -8.72
C ASN A 229 -5.00 2.35 -8.76
N LEU A 230 -3.84 3.03 -8.82
CA LEU A 230 -2.54 2.40 -8.72
C LEU A 230 -2.16 2.19 -7.25
N VAL A 231 -1.69 0.99 -6.92
CA VAL A 231 -1.23 0.59 -5.59
C VAL A 231 0.25 0.21 -5.69
N PHE A 232 1.09 0.90 -4.94
CA PHE A 232 2.53 0.65 -4.86
C PHE A 232 2.86 -0.20 -3.64
N LYS A 233 3.62 -1.27 -3.82
CA LYS A 233 3.96 -2.23 -2.77
C LYS A 233 5.45 -2.58 -2.80
N LEU A 234 6.05 -2.78 -1.63
CA LEU A 234 7.44 -3.19 -1.50
C LEU A 234 7.52 -4.51 -0.72
N PRO A 235 8.15 -5.57 -1.26
CA PRO A 235 8.48 -6.77 -0.48
C PRO A 235 9.27 -6.39 0.77
N LYS A 236 8.94 -7.00 1.91
CA LYS A 236 9.47 -6.58 3.22
C LYS A 236 10.99 -6.73 3.32
N GLU A 237 11.52 -7.78 2.71
CA GLU A 237 12.94 -8.07 2.58
C GLU A 237 13.72 -6.96 1.87
N ASN A 238 13.06 -6.15 1.05
CA ASN A 238 13.67 -5.07 0.27
C ASN A 238 13.44 -3.68 0.89
N ILE A 239 12.93 -3.59 2.13
CA ILE A 239 12.59 -2.31 2.77
C ILE A 239 13.79 -1.37 2.88
N THR A 240 14.97 -1.92 3.18
CA THR A 240 16.23 -1.16 3.32
C THR A 240 16.77 -0.66 1.98
N TYR A 241 16.20 -1.09 0.86
CA TYR A 241 16.54 -0.50 -0.43
C TYR A 241 15.93 0.89 -0.58
N LEU A 242 14.69 1.09 -0.11
CA LEU A 242 13.97 2.36 -0.20
C LEU A 242 14.18 3.27 1.03
N PHE A 243 14.43 2.67 2.19
CA PHE A 243 14.52 3.39 3.46
C PHE A 243 15.86 3.17 4.17
N ASN A 244 16.29 4.15 4.94
CA ASN A 244 17.35 4.02 5.94
C ASN A 244 16.75 3.53 7.25
N GLU A 245 17.37 2.53 7.88
CA GLU A 245 16.98 2.07 9.20
C GLU A 245 17.53 3.03 10.27
N ILE A 246 16.66 3.50 11.15
CA ILE A 246 17.00 4.49 12.18
C ILE A 246 17.06 3.86 13.57
N LEU A 247 16.09 3.00 13.88
CA LEU A 247 15.96 2.39 15.21
C LEU A 247 15.26 1.03 15.10
N ILE A 248 15.77 0.04 15.83
CA ILE A 248 15.06 -1.21 16.10
C ILE A 248 14.74 -1.30 17.59
N LEU A 249 13.48 -1.59 17.90
CA LEU A 249 13.01 -1.99 19.21
C LEU A 249 12.48 -3.42 19.12
N ASP A 250 13.21 -4.40 19.65
CA ASP A 250 12.75 -5.79 19.75
C ASP A 250 12.58 -6.17 21.22
N LEU A 251 11.33 -6.28 21.65
CA LEU A 251 10.90 -6.58 23.01
C LEU A 251 10.35 -8.01 23.10
N ASN A 252 10.67 -8.88 22.14
CA ASN A 252 10.29 -10.28 22.18
C ASN A 252 11.05 -11.07 23.26
N LYS A 253 12.11 -10.48 23.85
CA LYS A 253 12.92 -11.04 24.92
C LYS A 253 12.75 -10.22 26.20
N LYS A 254 11.72 -10.55 26.97
CA LYS A 254 11.62 -10.48 28.44
C LYS A 254 10.44 -11.36 28.86
#